data_AF-A0A6T8IXI6-F1
#
_entry.id   AF-A0A6T8IXI6-F1
#
_cell.length_a   1.000
_cell.length_b   1.000
_cell.length_c   1.000
_cell.angle_alpha   90.00
_cell.angle_beta   90.00
_cell.angle_gamma   90.00
#
_symmetry.space_group_name_H-M   'P 1'
#
loop_
_entity.id
_entity.type
_entity.pdbx_description
1 polymer ?
#
loop_
_entity_poly.entity_id
_entity_poly.type
_entity_poly.pdbx_seq_one_letter_code
_entity_poly.pdbx_strand_id
1 'polypeptide(L)'
;MTSEEPTESIPFSISSPPHQVAESLPSVPHTPQSREMPPPSTVPMCSWAVRSGEEDKEERDVLEASSLVAGTSMFRVFGEEDTQEDRYSLASSGGERWTDPCGFPSMTPGQMEVSAEWVRASNLSGAAISGTRSHRHVKQSMSPDCSVISSLIVCRAWELKWGLGLVTSNIFPQRDGVPVLSESGRYGVRMFINGAPRLIEVDEFLPCRPG
;
A
#
# COMPACT_ATOMS: atom_id res chain seq x y z
N MET A 1 -11.35 63.46 29.61
CA MET A 1 -12.71 62.89 29.72
C MET A 1 -12.64 61.50 29.11
N THR A 2 -12.46 60.56 30.02
CA THR A 2 -12.44 59.10 29.84
C THR A 2 -13.82 58.64 29.41
N SER A 3 -13.90 57.90 28.31
CA SER A 3 -15.09 57.14 27.95
C SER A 3 -14.63 55.73 27.60
N GLU A 4 -14.83 54.83 28.56
CA GLU A 4 -14.59 53.40 28.49
C GLU A 4 -15.63 52.74 27.56
N GLU A 5 -15.18 51.83 26.69
CA GLU A 5 -16.07 50.90 25.98
C GLU A 5 -16.42 49.71 26.90
N PRO A 6 -17.69 49.27 26.95
CA PRO A 6 -18.07 48.12 27.75
C PRO A 6 -17.70 46.82 27.04
N THR A 7 -16.93 45.98 27.72
CA THR A 7 -16.64 44.60 27.33
C THR A 7 -17.86 43.73 27.64
N GLU A 8 -18.59 43.28 26.62
CA GLU A 8 -19.69 42.32 26.77
C GLU A 8 -19.13 40.89 26.91
N SER A 9 -19.05 40.42 28.14
CA SER A 9 -18.72 39.02 28.47
C SER A 9 -19.97 38.14 28.31
N ILE A 10 -19.96 37.23 27.34
CA ILE A 10 -21.01 36.20 27.15
C ILE A 10 -20.80 35.06 28.17
N PRO A 11 -21.76 34.76 29.06
CA PRO A 11 -21.68 33.57 29.90
C PRO A 11 -22.22 32.34 29.13
N PHE A 12 -21.35 31.41 28.75
CA PHE A 12 -21.77 30.09 28.31
C PHE A 12 -22.18 29.23 29.52
N SER A 13 -23.47 29.27 29.88
CA SER A 13 -24.08 28.28 30.77
C SER A 13 -24.47 27.04 29.97
N ILE A 14 -23.71 25.96 30.11
CA ILE A 14 -24.10 24.63 29.60
C ILE A 14 -24.99 23.98 30.67
N SER A 15 -26.30 24.00 30.43
CA SER A 15 -27.29 23.23 31.20
C SER A 15 -27.21 21.76 30.80
N SER A 16 -26.85 20.88 31.73
CA SER A 16 -26.95 19.42 31.54
C SER A 16 -28.41 18.99 31.40
N PRO A 17 -28.76 18.09 30.45
CA PRO A 17 -30.11 17.55 30.35
C PRO A 17 -30.42 16.59 31.51
N PRO A 18 -31.69 16.47 31.92
CA PRO A 18 -32.07 15.65 33.08
C PRO A 18 -31.93 14.15 32.76
N HIS A 19 -31.44 13.42 33.77
CA HIS A 19 -31.40 11.95 33.82
C HIS A 19 -32.77 11.37 33.45
N GLN A 20 -32.87 10.76 32.26
CA GLN A 20 -33.95 9.83 31.96
C GLN A 20 -33.53 8.43 32.40
N VAL A 21 -34.42 7.80 33.13
CA VAL A 21 -34.32 6.46 33.71
C VAL A 21 -34.08 5.44 32.60
N ALA A 22 -33.03 4.63 32.74
CA ALA A 22 -32.70 3.57 31.81
C ALA A 22 -33.77 2.46 31.88
N GLU A 23 -34.53 2.27 30.80
CA GLU A 23 -35.25 1.02 30.56
C GLU A 23 -34.22 -0.10 30.35
N SER A 24 -34.32 -1.15 31.16
CA SER A 24 -33.45 -2.32 31.12
C SER A 24 -33.70 -3.15 29.85
N LEU A 25 -32.73 -3.17 28.93
CA LEU A 25 -32.70 -4.11 27.82
C LEU A 25 -32.45 -5.55 28.34
N PRO A 26 -33.07 -6.58 27.73
CA PRO A 26 -32.87 -7.96 28.15
C PRO A 26 -31.45 -8.45 27.84
N SER A 27 -30.81 -9.03 28.85
CA SER A 27 -29.46 -9.60 28.79
C SER A 27 -29.39 -10.78 27.81
N VAL A 28 -28.76 -10.58 26.64
CA VAL A 28 -28.39 -11.68 25.75
C VAL A 28 -27.12 -12.33 26.28
N PRO A 29 -27.09 -13.65 26.55
CA PRO A 29 -25.88 -14.32 26.99
C PRO A 29 -24.85 -14.37 25.84
N HIS A 30 -23.85 -13.48 25.90
CA HIS A 30 -22.67 -13.57 25.05
C HIS A 30 -21.79 -14.73 25.53
N THR A 31 -21.99 -15.90 24.92
CA THR A 31 -20.96 -16.93 24.90
C THR A 31 -19.95 -16.53 23.84
N PRO A 32 -18.64 -16.35 24.15
CA PRO A 32 -17.63 -16.16 23.12
C PRO A 32 -17.44 -17.51 22.41
N GLN A 33 -18.24 -17.78 21.39
CA GLN A 33 -17.91 -18.83 20.43
C GLN A 33 -16.72 -18.33 19.63
N SER A 34 -15.54 -18.88 19.92
CA SER A 34 -14.39 -18.84 19.03
C SER A 34 -14.80 -19.52 17.72
N ARG A 35 -15.31 -18.73 16.76
CA ARG A 35 -15.43 -19.19 15.37
C ARG A 35 -14.01 -19.37 14.85
N GLU A 36 -13.51 -20.61 14.92
CA GLU A 36 -12.33 -20.98 14.16
C GLU A 36 -12.64 -20.77 12.69
N MET A 37 -11.89 -19.86 12.06
CA MET A 37 -11.96 -19.71 10.61
C MET A 37 -11.43 -21.00 9.98
N PRO A 38 -12.12 -21.55 8.95
CA PRO A 38 -11.61 -22.72 8.25
C PRO A 38 -10.21 -22.43 7.68
N PRO A 39 -9.32 -23.44 7.61
CA PRO A 39 -8.02 -23.27 6.99
C PRO A 39 -8.18 -22.79 5.55
N PRO A 40 -7.29 -21.93 5.04
CA PRO A 40 -7.35 -21.50 3.66
C PRO A 40 -7.25 -22.72 2.76
N SER A 41 -8.12 -22.75 1.76
CA SER A 41 -8.15 -23.79 0.74
C SER A 41 -6.75 -24.00 0.14
N THR A 42 -6.37 -25.26 -0.11
CA THR A 42 -5.06 -25.64 -0.66
C THR A 42 -4.86 -25.20 -2.12
N VAL A 43 -5.87 -24.57 -2.74
CA VAL A 43 -5.66 -23.83 -3.99
C VAL A 43 -4.88 -22.55 -3.69
N PRO A 44 -3.78 -22.25 -4.41
CA PRO A 44 -3.09 -20.98 -4.26
C PRO A 44 -4.10 -19.85 -4.47
N MET A 45 -4.34 -19.09 -3.41
CA MET A 45 -5.42 -18.09 -3.32
C MET A 45 -5.19 -16.88 -4.27
N CYS A 46 -4.06 -16.86 -4.98
CA CYS A 46 -3.77 -15.99 -6.11
C CYS A 46 -3.61 -16.83 -7.39
N SER A 47 -4.66 -17.51 -7.83
CA SER A 47 -4.73 -18.14 -9.16
C SER A 47 -5.29 -17.19 -10.23
N TRP A 48 -5.06 -15.88 -10.10
CA TRP A 48 -5.11 -15.06 -11.30
C TRP A 48 -3.91 -15.53 -12.13
N ALA A 49 -4.17 -16.39 -13.09
CA ALA A 49 -3.12 -17.01 -13.86
C ALA A 49 -2.33 -15.91 -14.58
N VAL A 50 -1.02 -16.11 -14.69
CA VAL A 50 -0.26 -15.33 -15.66
C VAL A 50 -0.89 -15.58 -17.02
N ARG A 51 -1.19 -14.51 -17.76
CA ARG A 51 -1.88 -14.64 -19.03
C ARG A 51 -0.94 -15.33 -20.04
N SER A 52 -1.37 -16.48 -20.54
CA SER A 52 -0.71 -17.19 -21.64
C SER A 52 -1.63 -17.18 -22.86
N GLY A 53 -1.32 -16.36 -23.88
CA GLY A 53 -2.09 -16.30 -25.13
C GLY A 53 -1.86 -14.99 -25.90
N GLU A 54 -2.08 -15.01 -27.23
CA GLU A 54 -2.04 -13.81 -28.07
C GLU A 54 -3.30 -12.95 -27.82
N GLU A 55 -3.11 -11.68 -27.47
CA GLU A 55 -4.20 -10.72 -27.27
C GLU A 55 -4.74 -10.26 -28.64
N ASP A 56 -6.06 -10.34 -28.83
CA ASP A 56 -6.67 -9.78 -30.01
C ASP A 56 -6.69 -8.24 -29.94
N LYS A 57 -6.97 -7.60 -31.08
CA LYS A 57 -6.90 -6.14 -31.18
C LYS A 57 -7.94 -5.47 -30.27
N GLU A 58 -9.14 -6.00 -30.19
CA GLU A 58 -10.23 -5.40 -29.41
C GLU A 58 -9.92 -5.45 -27.92
N GLU A 59 -9.43 -6.60 -27.47
CA GLU A 59 -8.99 -6.79 -26.10
C GLU A 59 -7.84 -5.83 -25.74
N ARG A 60 -6.83 -5.71 -26.60
CA ARG A 60 -5.73 -4.76 -26.38
C ARG A 60 -6.23 -3.33 -26.28
N ASP A 61 -7.13 -2.90 -27.16
CA ASP A 61 -7.68 -1.55 -27.15
C ASP A 61 -8.47 -1.29 -25.84
N VAL A 62 -9.21 -2.27 -25.33
CA VAL A 62 -9.90 -2.21 -24.02
C VAL A 62 -8.90 -2.13 -22.87
N LEU A 63 -7.84 -2.94 -22.90
CA LEU A 63 -6.81 -2.96 -21.86
C LEU A 63 -6.03 -1.65 -21.81
N GLU A 64 -5.74 -1.05 -22.96
CA GLU A 64 -5.09 0.25 -23.07
C GLU A 64 -6.01 1.35 -22.53
N ALA A 65 -7.26 1.41 -22.99
CA ALA A 65 -8.23 2.40 -22.53
C ALA A 65 -8.49 2.31 -21.02
N SER A 66 -8.52 1.09 -20.46
CA SER A 66 -8.70 0.84 -19.03
C SER A 66 -7.41 0.93 -18.21
N SER A 67 -6.24 1.19 -18.83
CA SER A 67 -4.97 1.36 -18.10
C SER A 67 -4.86 2.72 -17.39
N LEU A 68 -5.77 3.65 -17.71
CA LEU A 68 -5.76 5.01 -17.19
C LEU A 68 -6.17 5.04 -15.72
N VAL A 69 -5.25 5.50 -14.87
CA VAL A 69 -5.52 5.81 -13.46
C VAL A 69 -5.01 7.23 -13.20
N ALA A 70 -5.89 8.11 -12.74
CA ALA A 70 -5.57 9.52 -12.48
C ALA A 70 -4.89 10.26 -13.66
N GLY A 71 -5.20 9.85 -14.90
CA GLY A 71 -4.62 10.44 -16.12
C GLY A 71 -3.26 9.84 -16.55
N THR A 72 -2.76 8.85 -15.82
CA THR A 72 -1.50 8.15 -16.12
C THR A 72 -1.79 6.78 -16.72
N SER A 73 -1.26 6.50 -17.92
CA SER A 73 -1.49 5.28 -18.72
C SER A 73 -0.43 4.19 -18.53
N MET A 74 0.32 4.22 -17.43
CA MET A 74 1.61 3.52 -17.33
C MET A 74 1.49 2.02 -16.99
N PHE A 75 0.27 1.51 -16.75
CA PHE A 75 0.09 0.16 -16.22
C PHE A 75 -0.24 -0.84 -17.34
N ARG A 76 0.81 -1.49 -17.86
CA ARG A 76 0.65 -2.63 -18.77
C ARG A 76 0.10 -3.85 -18.04
N VAL A 77 -0.46 -4.79 -18.79
CA VAL A 77 -0.87 -6.09 -18.24
C VAL A 77 0.36 -6.87 -17.79
N PHE A 78 0.25 -7.53 -16.63
CA PHE A 78 1.32 -8.34 -16.04
C PHE A 78 1.48 -9.66 -16.80
N GLY A 79 2.70 -9.94 -17.28
CA GLY A 79 3.04 -11.13 -18.06
C GLY A 79 4.02 -12.08 -17.36
N GLU A 80 4.39 -13.18 -18.03
CA GLU A 80 5.38 -14.15 -17.51
C GLU A 80 6.77 -13.54 -17.42
N GLU A 81 7.12 -12.67 -18.35
CA GLU A 81 8.38 -11.94 -18.40
C GLU A 81 8.58 -11.01 -17.19
N ASP A 82 7.49 -10.60 -16.54
CA ASP A 82 7.54 -9.75 -15.35
C ASP A 82 7.94 -10.50 -14.08
N THR A 83 7.90 -11.83 -14.13
CA THR A 83 8.35 -12.70 -13.03
C THR A 83 9.85 -12.97 -13.07
N GLN A 84 10.51 -12.70 -14.20
CA GLN A 84 11.92 -13.03 -14.40
C GLN A 84 12.84 -12.04 -13.67
N GLU A 85 13.79 -12.57 -12.88
CA GLU A 85 14.71 -11.76 -12.05
C GLU A 85 15.66 -10.89 -12.91
N ASP A 86 16.02 -11.36 -14.11
CA ASP A 86 16.91 -10.67 -15.06
C ASP A 86 16.38 -9.28 -15.49
N ARG A 87 15.06 -9.13 -15.62
CA ARG A 87 14.35 -7.87 -15.88
C ARG A 87 14.68 -6.78 -14.85
N TYR A 88 15.01 -7.17 -13.62
CA TYR A 88 15.33 -6.28 -12.51
C TYR A 88 16.83 -6.28 -12.15
N SER A 89 17.64 -7.08 -12.85
CA SER A 89 19.07 -7.24 -12.54
C SER A 89 19.95 -6.26 -13.32
N LEU A 90 19.57 -5.89 -14.55
CA LEU A 90 20.40 -5.03 -15.40
C LEU A 90 20.20 -3.55 -15.04
N ALA A 91 21.22 -2.92 -14.47
CA ALA A 91 21.37 -1.47 -14.59
C ALA A 91 21.56 -1.13 -16.07
N SER A 92 20.80 -0.17 -16.60
CA SER A 92 21.01 0.37 -17.95
C SER A 92 22.51 0.64 -18.16
N SER A 93 23.02 0.39 -19.36
CA SER A 93 24.44 0.22 -19.76
C SER A 93 25.48 1.31 -19.41
N GLY A 94 25.23 2.15 -18.40
CA GLY A 94 26.15 3.10 -17.78
C GLY A 94 26.25 2.99 -16.25
N GLY A 95 25.73 1.91 -15.64
CA GLY A 95 25.83 1.67 -14.18
C GLY A 95 24.86 2.51 -13.34
N GLU A 96 23.97 3.28 -13.97
CA GLU A 96 22.95 4.05 -13.28
C GLU A 96 21.76 3.18 -12.87
N ARG A 97 21.30 3.36 -11.63
CA ARG A 97 20.10 2.69 -11.11
C ARG A 97 18.86 3.19 -11.83
N TRP A 98 17.90 2.30 -12.00
CA TRP A 98 16.60 2.63 -12.58
C TRP A 98 15.90 3.72 -11.76
N THR A 99 15.18 4.57 -12.48
CA THR A 99 14.38 5.67 -11.94
C THR A 99 13.06 5.65 -12.67
N ASP A 100 11.98 5.85 -11.94
CA ASP A 100 10.63 5.84 -12.50
C ASP A 100 10.49 6.96 -13.55
N PRO A 101 10.14 6.63 -14.82
CA PRO A 101 9.88 7.63 -15.85
C PRO A 101 8.75 8.61 -15.51
N CYS A 102 7.85 8.23 -14.60
CA CYS A 102 6.77 9.11 -14.11
C CYS A 102 7.28 10.23 -13.20
N GLY A 103 8.52 10.11 -12.71
CA GLY A 103 9.08 11.01 -11.72
C GLY A 103 8.39 10.89 -10.36
N PHE A 104 8.64 11.87 -9.49
CA PHE A 104 8.15 11.83 -8.12
C PHE A 104 6.71 12.37 -7.99
N PRO A 105 5.84 11.69 -7.24
CA PRO A 105 4.57 12.26 -6.81
C PRO A 105 4.76 13.57 -6.04
N SER A 106 3.76 14.44 -6.09
CA SER A 106 3.71 15.64 -5.25
C SER A 106 3.67 15.25 -3.77
N MET A 107 4.46 15.92 -2.94
CA MET A 107 4.44 15.69 -1.49
C MET A 107 3.12 16.17 -0.87
N THR A 108 2.68 15.48 0.19
CA THR A 108 1.53 15.91 0.98
C THR A 108 1.89 17.14 1.83
N PRO A 109 0.91 17.95 2.29
CA PRO A 109 1.20 19.09 3.18
C PRO A 109 2.02 18.71 4.41
N GLY A 110 1.74 17.55 5.03
CA GLY A 110 2.50 17.06 6.19
C GLY A 110 3.94 16.68 5.85
N GLN A 111 4.19 16.14 4.65
CA GLN A 111 5.57 15.86 4.17
C GLN A 111 6.34 17.16 3.89
N MET A 112 5.65 18.17 3.34
CA MET A 112 6.26 19.48 3.08
C MET A 112 6.61 20.22 4.37
N GLU A 113 5.73 20.19 5.39
CA GLU A 113 5.96 20.83 6.68
C GLU A 113 7.24 20.33 7.36
N VAL A 114 7.54 19.04 7.20
CA VAL A 114 8.77 18.44 7.75
C VAL A 114 9.97 18.51 6.80
N SER A 115 9.85 19.23 5.68
CA SER A 115 10.89 19.34 4.65
C SER A 115 11.38 17.97 4.17
N ALA A 116 10.45 17.04 3.89
CA ALA A 116 10.79 15.73 3.37
C ALA A 116 11.51 15.84 2.01
N GLU A 117 12.41 14.90 1.74
CA GLU A 117 13.16 14.79 0.50
C GLU A 117 13.07 13.35 -0.04
N TRP A 118 13.16 13.19 -1.35
CA TRP A 118 13.19 11.86 -1.98
C TRP A 118 14.58 11.25 -1.84
N VAL A 119 14.68 10.16 -1.08
CA VAL A 119 15.94 9.46 -0.81
C VAL A 119 15.82 8.02 -1.28
N ARG A 120 16.85 7.50 -1.96
CA ARG A 120 16.87 6.08 -2.33
C ARG A 120 16.95 5.22 -1.09
N ALA A 121 16.12 4.18 -1.02
CA ALA A 121 16.10 3.21 0.07
C ALA A 121 17.49 2.56 0.28
N SER A 122 18.24 2.31 -0.79
CA SER A 122 19.62 1.79 -0.73
C SER A 122 20.61 2.72 -0.01
N ASN A 123 20.31 4.01 0.13
CA ASN A 123 21.11 4.95 0.91
C ASN A 123 20.71 4.96 2.41
N LEU A 124 19.61 4.30 2.78
CA LEU A 124 19.14 4.23 4.15
C LEU A 124 19.76 3.03 4.88
N SER A 125 20.20 3.24 6.13
CA SER A 125 20.72 2.17 6.96
C SER A 125 19.65 1.12 7.26
N GLY A 126 19.94 -0.16 7.00
CA GLY A 126 19.04 -1.28 7.37
C GLY A 126 17.88 -1.51 6.39
N ALA A 127 17.94 -0.90 5.20
CA ALA A 127 17.05 -1.21 4.10
C ALA A 127 17.08 -2.72 3.79
N ALA A 128 15.91 -3.33 3.79
CA ALA A 128 15.73 -4.74 3.49
C ALA A 128 14.29 -4.96 3.05
N ILE A 129 14.10 -5.89 2.13
CA ILE A 129 12.76 -6.29 1.72
C ILE A 129 12.15 -7.21 2.78
N SER A 130 10.91 -6.89 3.12
CA SER A 130 10.16 -7.44 4.25
C SER A 130 9.67 -8.88 4.03
N GLY A 131 10.43 -9.73 3.32
CA GLY A 131 10.08 -11.14 3.13
C GLY A 131 9.91 -11.89 4.46
N THR A 132 10.66 -11.49 5.49
CA THR A 132 10.69 -12.14 6.82
C THR A 132 10.26 -11.25 7.99
N ARG A 133 10.04 -9.95 7.78
CA ARG A 133 9.72 -9.02 8.88
C ARG A 133 8.24 -9.13 9.31
N SER A 134 7.98 -8.82 10.58
CA SER A 134 6.65 -8.88 11.20
C SER A 134 5.74 -7.75 10.72
N HIS A 135 4.43 -8.02 10.61
CA HIS A 135 3.41 -6.99 10.32
C HIS A 135 3.45 -5.80 11.30
N ARG A 136 3.95 -6.01 12.53
CA ARG A 136 4.12 -4.95 13.56
C ARG A 136 5.08 -3.84 13.17
N HIS A 137 5.88 -4.03 12.12
CA HIS A 137 6.84 -3.03 11.64
C HIS A 137 6.20 -2.04 10.66
N VAL A 138 5.00 -2.33 10.17
CA VAL A 138 4.24 -1.42 9.32
C VAL A 138 3.55 -0.39 10.21
N LYS A 139 3.87 0.89 10.00
CA LYS A 139 3.28 2.01 10.73
C LYS A 139 2.85 3.07 9.73
N GLN A 140 1.64 3.61 9.92
CA GLN A 140 1.20 4.77 9.17
C GLN A 140 1.94 6.00 9.68
N SER A 141 2.50 6.78 8.75
CA SER A 141 3.12 8.07 9.03
C SER A 141 2.61 9.08 8.02
N MET A 142 2.11 10.23 8.50
CA MET A 142 1.74 11.46 7.76
C MET A 142 0.82 11.34 6.52
N SER A 143 0.58 10.15 5.97
CA SER A 143 -0.38 9.86 4.89
C SER A 143 -1.75 9.56 5.50
N PRO A 144 -2.85 10.02 4.88
CA PRO A 144 -4.21 9.74 5.32
C PRO A 144 -4.71 8.31 5.03
N ASP A 145 -3.95 7.47 4.34
CA ASP A 145 -4.44 6.22 3.73
C ASP A 145 -4.45 5.01 4.69
N CYS A 146 -5.22 5.10 5.78
CA CYS A 146 -5.28 4.06 6.80
C CYS A 146 -5.84 2.72 6.30
N SER A 147 -6.74 2.75 5.30
CA SER A 147 -7.31 1.55 4.67
C SER A 147 -6.24 0.72 3.94
N VAL A 148 -5.32 1.40 3.24
CA VAL A 148 -4.20 0.74 2.55
C VAL A 148 -3.27 0.11 3.58
N ILE A 149 -2.84 0.88 4.59
CA ILE A 149 -1.92 0.38 5.62
C ILE A 149 -2.53 -0.78 6.42
N SER A 150 -3.80 -0.68 6.82
CA SER A 150 -4.48 -1.74 7.56
C SER A 150 -4.64 -3.01 6.72
N SER A 151 -4.98 -2.89 5.44
CA SER A 151 -5.06 -4.06 4.54
C SER A 151 -3.70 -4.77 4.41
N LEU A 152 -2.60 -4.02 4.28
CA LEU A 152 -1.25 -4.58 4.26
C LEU A 152 -0.88 -5.31 5.57
N ILE A 153 -1.22 -4.72 6.72
CA ILE A 153 -1.00 -5.34 8.03
C ILE A 153 -1.76 -6.65 8.16
N VAL A 154 -3.05 -6.67 7.78
CA VAL A 154 -3.90 -7.86 7.85
C VAL A 154 -3.38 -8.94 6.91
N CYS A 155 -3.07 -8.60 5.65
CA CYS A 155 -2.49 -9.52 4.69
C CYS A 155 -1.19 -10.11 5.22
N ARG A 156 -0.26 -9.27 5.72
CA ARG A 156 1.02 -9.76 6.24
C ARG A 156 0.86 -10.65 7.47
N ALA A 157 -0.07 -10.32 8.37
CA ALA A 157 -0.39 -11.18 9.51
C ALA A 157 -0.93 -12.54 9.06
N TRP A 158 -1.72 -12.55 7.99
CA TRP A 158 -2.24 -13.76 7.37
C TRP A 158 -1.10 -14.59 6.74
N GLU A 159 -0.23 -14.00 5.93
CA GLU A 159 0.91 -14.71 5.33
C GLU A 159 1.79 -15.39 6.39
N LEU A 160 2.06 -14.70 7.50
CA LEU A 160 2.85 -15.25 8.60
C LEU A 160 2.15 -16.40 9.33
N LYS A 161 0.82 -16.39 9.39
CA LYS A 161 0.03 -17.42 10.06
C LYS A 161 -0.14 -18.68 9.19
N TRP A 162 -0.27 -18.52 7.87
CA TRP A 162 -0.61 -19.62 6.97
C TRP A 162 0.50 -20.00 5.98
N GLY A 163 1.58 -19.21 5.88
CA GLY A 163 2.71 -19.50 4.99
C GLY A 163 2.42 -19.33 3.50
N LEU A 164 1.32 -18.65 3.16
CA LEU A 164 0.89 -18.40 1.78
C LEU A 164 1.03 -16.91 1.47
N GLY A 165 1.71 -16.55 0.38
CA GLY A 165 1.96 -15.16 0.01
C GLY A 165 0.74 -14.48 -0.64
N LEU A 166 0.17 -13.48 0.03
CA LEU A 166 -0.91 -12.62 -0.49
C LEU A 166 -0.41 -11.29 -1.03
N VAL A 167 0.63 -10.72 -0.42
CA VAL A 167 1.27 -9.46 -0.79
C VAL A 167 2.68 -9.75 -1.29
N THR A 168 3.45 -10.59 -0.60
CA THR A 168 4.84 -10.87 -0.98
C THR A 168 4.95 -11.56 -2.33
N SER A 169 3.99 -12.42 -2.68
CA SER A 169 3.94 -13.08 -4.00
C SER A 169 3.69 -12.11 -5.16
N ASN A 170 3.34 -10.86 -4.87
CA ASN A 170 3.06 -9.83 -5.87
C ASN A 170 4.18 -8.79 -6.03
N ILE A 171 5.30 -8.93 -5.32
CA ILE A 171 6.44 -8.00 -5.37
C ILE A 171 7.63 -8.69 -6.03
N PHE A 172 8.27 -8.06 -7.01
CA PHE A 172 9.36 -8.59 -7.82
C PHE A 172 10.59 -7.66 -7.79
N PRO A 173 11.82 -8.20 -7.91
CA PRO A 173 12.15 -9.59 -8.19
C PRO A 173 11.91 -10.55 -7.01
N GLN A 174 11.78 -11.85 -7.31
CA GLN A 174 11.62 -12.90 -6.31
C GLN A 174 12.67 -14.00 -6.47
N ARG A 175 13.09 -14.58 -5.35
CA ARG A 175 13.87 -15.82 -5.29
C ARG A 175 13.12 -16.81 -4.42
N ASP A 176 12.83 -17.99 -4.95
CA ASP A 176 12.05 -19.03 -4.27
C ASP A 176 10.68 -18.52 -3.76
N GLY A 177 10.02 -17.64 -4.53
CA GLY A 177 8.73 -17.03 -4.18
C GLY A 177 8.80 -15.96 -3.09
N VAL A 178 10.01 -15.55 -2.68
CA VAL A 178 10.25 -14.50 -1.69
C VAL A 178 10.82 -13.26 -2.39
N PRO A 179 10.25 -12.07 -2.17
CA PRO A 179 10.80 -10.83 -2.71
C PRO A 179 12.24 -10.58 -2.26
N VAL A 180 13.10 -10.19 -3.21
CA VAL A 180 14.52 -9.88 -2.99
C VAL A 180 14.86 -8.49 -3.48
N LEU A 181 15.97 -7.93 -2.99
CA LEU A 181 16.45 -6.61 -3.40
C LEU A 181 16.85 -6.65 -4.87
N SER A 182 16.45 -5.62 -5.60
CA SER A 182 16.79 -5.41 -6.99
C SER A 182 18.16 -4.74 -7.08
N GLU A 183 19.06 -5.32 -7.88
CA GLU A 183 20.40 -4.74 -8.10
C GLU A 183 20.31 -3.42 -8.87
N SER A 184 19.35 -3.33 -9.80
CA SER A 184 19.10 -2.12 -10.60
C SER A 184 18.32 -1.03 -9.84
N GLY A 185 17.72 -1.36 -8.69
CA GLY A 185 16.78 -0.48 -7.98
C GLY A 185 15.41 -0.35 -8.64
N ARG A 186 15.09 -1.24 -9.60
CA ARG A 186 13.77 -1.38 -10.22
C ARG A 186 12.98 -2.48 -9.53
N TYR A 187 11.73 -2.22 -9.19
CA TYR A 187 10.83 -3.22 -8.62
C TYR A 187 9.54 -3.29 -9.42
N GLY A 188 8.99 -4.50 -9.51
CA GLY A 188 7.68 -4.75 -10.09
C GLY A 188 6.69 -5.06 -8.98
N VAL A 189 5.55 -4.41 -8.98
CA VAL A 189 4.41 -4.75 -8.12
C VAL A 189 3.26 -5.11 -9.02
N ARG A 190 2.74 -6.33 -8.90
CA ARG A 190 1.58 -6.73 -9.67
C ARG A 190 0.31 -6.48 -8.87
N MET A 191 -0.59 -5.67 -9.45
CA MET A 191 -1.81 -5.22 -8.80
C MET A 191 -3.02 -5.50 -9.69
N PHE A 192 -4.13 -5.91 -9.09
CA PHE A 192 -5.38 -6.10 -9.84
C PHE A 192 -6.12 -4.77 -9.94
N ILE A 193 -6.12 -4.16 -11.13
CA ILE A 193 -6.68 -2.83 -11.39
C ILE A 193 -7.52 -2.90 -12.66
N ASN A 194 -8.73 -2.36 -12.59
CA ASN A 194 -9.67 -2.29 -13.72
C ASN A 194 -9.91 -3.65 -14.41
N GLY A 195 -10.02 -4.72 -13.61
CA GLY A 195 -10.37 -6.05 -14.09
C GLY A 195 -9.21 -6.90 -14.61
N ALA A 196 -7.97 -6.39 -14.59
CA ALA A 196 -6.79 -7.12 -15.05
C ALA A 196 -5.63 -7.04 -14.06
N PRO A 197 -4.76 -8.07 -14.00
CA PRO A 197 -3.49 -7.94 -13.32
C PRO A 197 -2.56 -7.02 -14.12
N ARG A 198 -2.06 -5.98 -13.46
CA ARG A 198 -1.25 -4.93 -14.05
C ARG A 198 0.13 -4.92 -13.40
N LEU A 199 1.16 -4.67 -14.20
CA LEU A 199 2.49 -4.38 -13.68
C LEU A 199 2.59 -2.90 -13.32
N ILE A 200 3.04 -2.63 -12.11
CA ILE A 200 3.44 -1.32 -11.64
C ILE A 200 4.94 -1.37 -11.38
N GLU A 201 5.70 -0.60 -12.15
CA GLU A 201 7.15 -0.50 -11.96
C GLU A 201 7.45 0.70 -11.09
N VAL A 202 8.25 0.50 -10.04
CA VAL A 202 8.61 1.54 -9.06
C VAL A 202 10.10 1.49 -8.77
N ASP A 203 10.66 2.65 -8.40
CA ASP A 203 12.06 2.77 -8.01
C ASP A 203 12.21 2.76 -6.49
N GLU A 204 13.43 3.00 -6.01
CA GLU A 204 13.77 2.99 -4.59
C GLU A 204 13.55 4.33 -3.88
N PHE A 205 13.06 5.37 -4.54
CA PHE A 205 12.94 6.66 -3.88
C PHE A 205 11.76 6.68 -2.90
N LEU A 206 12.05 7.04 -1.66
CA LEU A 206 11.07 7.17 -0.58
C LEU A 206 11.14 8.58 0.00
N PRO A 207 10.00 9.19 0.35
CA PRO A 207 9.98 10.48 1.02
C PRO A 207 10.52 10.31 2.45
N CYS A 208 11.65 10.93 2.74
CA CYS A 208 12.34 10.85 4.02
C CYS A 208 12.49 12.23 4.64
N ARG A 209 12.28 12.36 5.96
CA ARG A 209 12.63 13.58 6.68
C ARG A 209 14.16 13.62 6.87
N PRO A 210 14.85 14.73 6.52
CA PRO A 210 16.23 14.94 6.92
C PRO A 210 16.37 14.85 8.44
N GLY A 211 17.44 14.19 8.92
CA GLY A 211 17.72 13.99 10.35
C GLY A 211 17.83 15.30 11.12
#